data_AF-A0A6U4CM38-F1
#
_entry.id   AF-A0A6U4CM38-F1
#
_cell.length_a   1.000
_cell.length_b   1.000
_cell.length_c   1.000
_cell.angle_alpha   90.00
_cell.angle_beta   90.00
_cell.angle_gamma   90.00
#
_symmetry.space_group_name_H-M   'P 1'
#
loop_
_entity.id
_entity.type
_entity.pdbx_description
1 polymer ?
#
loop_
_entity_poly.entity_id
_entity_poly.type
_entity_poly.pdbx_seq_one_letter_code
_entity_poly.pdbx_strand_id
1 'polypeptide(L)'
;MAEDAAGPDGQDVKEATAAPSPYPLEEEFFGVCPLRFVDEVFNCVDDYLADGVDEVEKAISKAIEAKSNGGKPLAEFDPRRHQLKDMNDEMHALLQRAFDGSIDMFEMYVLRNILILPEEVKEQLQAPDGEVRRQNAILKGMLDSMVGEGAPVLAAGAEAKAQAEVSALRDKLRRTDSQIKRLRRDQERLTVARRELDQLVLDSQVAVQSLANGKGEGLGTRAATAAQRHAQLVALTEEAKSVVNSAQGEQVEAVLGDAPLTVGATVEERYDAARADVDTGLTEELGQLSNLF
;
A
#
# COMPACT_ATOMS: atom_id res chain seq x y z
N MET A 1 -6.85 34.24 -24.17
CA MET A 1 -6.50 34.34 -22.74
C MET A 1 -6.52 32.93 -22.22
N ALA A 2 -5.32 32.35 -22.10
CA ALA A 2 -5.09 30.99 -21.67
C ALA A 2 -4.82 31.02 -20.17
N GLU A 3 -5.55 30.23 -19.39
CA GLU A 3 -5.18 29.90 -18.03
C GLU A 3 -4.93 28.39 -17.99
N ASP A 4 -3.65 28.11 -17.80
CA ASP A 4 -3.00 26.81 -17.70
C ASP A 4 -2.99 26.45 -16.21
N ALA A 5 -3.74 25.42 -15.82
CA ALA A 5 -3.81 24.95 -14.44
C ALA A 5 -3.27 23.51 -14.38
N ALA A 6 -1.95 23.41 -14.53
CA ALA A 6 -1.20 22.24 -14.11
C ALA A 6 -1.02 22.31 -12.59
N GLY A 7 -1.62 21.37 -11.87
CA GLY A 7 -1.41 21.15 -10.44
C GLY A 7 -1.09 19.67 -10.16
N PRO A 8 -0.24 19.39 -9.16
CA PRO A 8 0.71 18.28 -9.15
C PRO A 8 0.23 17.11 -8.29
N ASP A 9 0.75 15.90 -8.53
CA ASP A 9 1.12 14.94 -7.48
C ASP A 9 1.70 13.67 -8.11
N GLY A 10 2.82 13.85 -8.80
CA GLY A 10 3.81 12.79 -8.88
C GLY A 10 4.66 12.91 -7.62
N GLN A 11 4.35 12.14 -6.58
CA GLN A 11 5.36 11.82 -5.57
C GLN A 11 6.41 10.96 -6.26
N ASP A 12 7.31 11.63 -6.97
CA ASP A 12 8.67 11.17 -7.13
C ASP A 12 9.11 10.75 -5.72
N VAL A 13 9.42 9.46 -5.56
CA VAL A 13 10.26 8.99 -4.47
C VAL A 13 11.56 9.77 -4.65
N LYS A 14 11.61 10.95 -4.02
CA LYS A 14 12.84 11.68 -3.80
C LYS A 14 13.65 10.70 -2.99
N GLU A 15 14.53 9.99 -3.69
CA GLU A 15 15.82 9.57 -3.17
C GLU A 15 16.45 10.87 -2.66
N ALA A 16 16.03 11.26 -1.45
CA ALA A 16 16.60 12.36 -0.72
C ALA A 16 18.08 12.01 -0.71
N THR A 17 18.87 12.84 -1.39
CA THR A 17 20.32 12.75 -1.42
C THR A 17 20.77 12.59 0.02
N ALA A 18 21.01 11.34 0.41
CA ALA A 18 21.10 10.97 1.80
C ALA A 18 22.28 11.74 2.36
N ALA A 19 22.03 12.58 3.35
CA ALA A 19 23.11 13.17 4.12
C ALA A 19 24.03 11.99 4.53
N PRO A 20 25.36 12.15 4.42
CA PRO A 20 26.27 11.09 4.80
C PRO A 20 25.93 10.67 6.23
N SER A 21 25.70 9.37 6.39
CA SER A 21 25.31 8.78 7.67
C SER A 21 26.31 9.18 8.76
N PRO A 22 25.84 9.61 9.94
CA PRO A 22 26.71 9.96 11.04
C PRO A 22 27.46 8.74 11.61
N TYR A 23 27.05 7.52 11.23
CA TYR A 23 27.61 6.24 11.68
C TYR A 23 28.02 5.37 10.48
N PRO A 24 29.02 5.79 9.67
CA PRO A 24 29.34 5.12 8.42
C PRO A 24 29.94 3.72 8.63
N LEU A 25 30.72 3.50 9.69
CA LEU A 25 31.31 2.19 10.00
C LEU A 25 30.26 1.21 10.50
N GLU A 26 29.39 1.69 11.38
CA GLU A 26 28.28 0.89 11.90
C GLU A 26 27.31 0.53 10.78
N GLU A 27 27.02 1.47 9.87
CA GLU A 27 26.20 1.18 8.68
C GLU A 27 26.85 0.16 7.74
N GLU A 28 28.16 0.24 7.51
CA GLU A 28 28.89 -0.77 6.74
C GLU A 28 28.88 -2.14 7.42
N PHE A 29 29.06 -2.18 8.74
CA PHE A 29 29.12 -3.42 9.52
C PHE A 29 27.76 -4.10 9.70
N PHE A 30 26.72 -3.34 10.07
CA PHE A 30 25.36 -3.86 10.30
C PHE A 30 24.53 -3.93 9.01
N GLY A 31 24.96 -3.27 7.93
CA GLY A 31 24.21 -3.16 6.68
C GLY A 31 23.00 -2.22 6.76
N VAL A 32 22.84 -1.49 7.87
CA VAL A 32 21.78 -0.52 8.11
C VAL A 32 22.28 0.61 8.99
N CYS A 33 21.89 1.85 8.67
CA CYS A 33 22.18 3.00 9.50
C CYS A 33 21.46 2.85 10.87
N PRO A 34 22.16 2.92 12.01
CA PRO A 34 21.55 2.78 13.34
C PRO A 34 20.38 3.75 13.60
N LEU A 35 20.46 4.99 13.10
CA LEU A 35 19.36 5.96 13.23
C LEU A 35 18.12 5.50 12.46
N ARG A 36 18.30 5.05 11.22
CA ARG A 36 17.18 4.55 10.40
C ARG A 36 16.52 3.34 11.03
N PHE A 37 17.29 2.46 11.65
CA PHE A 37 16.74 1.33 12.39
C PHE A 37 15.85 1.80 13.55
N VAL A 38 16.31 2.77 14.35
CA VAL A 38 15.51 3.29 15.46
C VAL A 38 14.26 4.02 14.95
N ASP A 39 14.38 4.81 13.89
CA ASP A 39 13.25 5.49 13.25
C ASP A 39 12.18 4.48 12.77
N GLU A 40 12.60 3.36 12.17
CA GLU A 40 11.69 2.28 11.75
C GLU A 40 10.99 1.63 12.94
N VAL A 41 11.71 1.40 14.05
CA VAL A 41 11.11 0.90 15.29
C VAL A 41 10.11 1.91 15.87
N PHE A 42 10.44 3.21 15.88
CA PHE A 42 9.54 4.27 16.34
C PHE A 42 8.23 4.24 15.55
N ASN A 43 8.33 4.32 14.21
CA ASN A 43 7.15 4.35 13.34
C ASN A 43 6.30 3.09 13.51
N CYS A 44 6.94 1.92 13.61
CA CYS A 44 6.22 0.66 13.80
C CYS A 44 5.45 0.60 15.12
N VAL A 45 6.00 1.15 16.21
CA VAL A 45 5.31 1.18 17.51
C VAL A 45 4.20 2.24 17.52
N ASP A 46 4.40 3.40 16.90
CA ASP A 46 3.35 4.43 16.75
C ASP A 46 2.14 3.87 15.97
N ASP A 47 2.39 3.15 14.86
CA ASP A 47 1.35 2.46 14.11
C ASP A 47 0.58 1.45 14.99
N TYR A 48 1.27 0.64 15.79
CA TYR A 48 0.62 -0.29 16.70
C TYR A 48 -0.17 0.38 17.83
N LEU A 49 0.28 1.54 18.30
CA LEU A 49 -0.46 2.33 19.28
C LEU A 49 -1.76 2.85 18.68
N ALA A 50 -1.72 3.41 17.46
CA ALA A 50 -2.90 3.86 16.74
C ALA A 50 -3.89 2.70 16.51
N ASP A 51 -3.42 1.57 15.99
CA ASP A 51 -4.23 0.37 15.77
C ASP A 51 -4.89 -0.14 17.07
N GLY A 52 -4.13 -0.17 18.17
CA GLY A 52 -4.62 -0.62 19.46
C GLY A 52 -5.73 0.26 20.01
N VAL A 53 -5.57 1.58 19.86
CA VAL A 53 -6.56 2.59 20.28
C VAL A 53 -7.82 2.51 19.41
N ASP A 54 -7.68 2.34 18.10
CA ASP A 54 -8.81 2.13 17.18
C ASP A 54 -9.62 0.87 17.52
N GLU A 55 -8.95 -0.24 17.87
CA GLU A 55 -9.64 -1.47 18.28
C GLU A 55 -10.37 -1.32 19.61
N VAL A 56 -9.85 -0.52 20.54
CA VAL A 56 -10.56 -0.17 21.78
C VAL A 56 -11.83 0.63 21.49
N GLU A 57 -11.77 1.64 20.62
CA GLU A 57 -12.96 2.40 20.20
C GLU A 57 -14.01 1.50 19.55
N LYS A 58 -13.59 0.62 18.63
CA LYS A 58 -14.49 -0.35 17.98
C LYS A 58 -15.13 -1.30 19.00
N ALA A 59 -14.36 -1.80 19.96
CA ALA A 59 -14.86 -2.70 21.00
C ALA A 59 -15.89 -2.02 21.91
N ILE A 60 -15.62 -0.79 22.33
CA ILE A 60 -16.54 0.00 23.17
C ILE A 60 -17.81 0.35 22.38
N SER A 61 -17.67 0.78 21.12
CA SER A 61 -18.81 1.07 20.23
C SER A 61 -19.76 -0.12 20.13
N LYS A 62 -19.21 -1.32 19.83
CA LYS A 62 -19.99 -2.57 19.77
C LYS A 62 -20.70 -2.88 21.10
N ALA A 63 -20.04 -2.63 22.23
CA ALA A 63 -20.63 -2.85 23.55
C ALA A 63 -21.78 -1.88 23.85
N ILE A 64 -21.67 -0.62 23.42
CA ILE A 64 -22.74 0.38 23.54
C ILE A 64 -23.94 -0.01 22.67
N GLU A 65 -23.71 -0.41 21.42
CA GLU A 65 -24.75 -0.83 20.47
C GLU A 65 -25.53 -2.04 21.00
N ALA A 66 -24.82 -3.04 21.54
CA ALA A 66 -25.43 -4.23 22.13
C ALA A 66 -26.31 -3.91 23.35
N LYS A 67 -25.90 -2.96 24.21
CA LYS A 67 -26.61 -2.66 25.47
C LYS A 67 -27.75 -1.65 25.32
N SER A 68 -27.58 -0.67 24.44
CA SER A 68 -28.44 0.54 24.45
C SER A 68 -29.19 0.80 23.16
N ASN A 69 -28.80 0.16 22.05
CA ASN A 69 -29.37 0.43 20.73
C ASN A 69 -30.03 -0.81 20.08
N GLY A 70 -30.30 -1.85 20.88
CA GLY A 70 -30.88 -3.11 20.38
C GLY A 70 -29.99 -3.81 19.36
N GLY A 71 -28.68 -3.64 19.43
CA GLY A 71 -27.71 -4.19 18.48
C GLY A 71 -27.61 -3.41 17.17
N LYS A 72 -28.26 -2.24 17.06
CA LYS A 72 -28.12 -1.38 15.87
C LYS A 72 -26.88 -0.50 15.96
N PRO A 73 -26.17 -0.27 14.83
CA PRO A 73 -25.04 0.65 14.78
C PRO A 73 -25.37 2.04 15.32
N LEU A 74 -24.40 2.69 15.95
CA LEU A 74 -24.52 4.10 16.33
C LEU A 74 -24.63 4.98 15.08
N ALA A 75 -25.65 5.84 15.03
CA ALA A 75 -25.78 6.83 13.98
C ALA A 75 -24.55 7.75 13.96
N GLU A 76 -24.19 8.26 12.79
CA GLU A 76 -23.01 9.13 12.61
C GLU A 76 -23.06 10.37 13.51
N PHE A 77 -24.25 10.93 13.73
CA PHE A 77 -24.48 12.12 14.56
C PHE A 77 -24.92 11.80 16.01
N ASP A 78 -24.70 10.57 16.50
CA ASP A 78 -25.00 10.24 17.89
C ASP A 78 -23.99 10.93 18.83
N PRO A 79 -24.44 11.70 19.84
CA PRO A 79 -23.53 12.41 20.75
C PRO A 79 -22.60 11.45 21.51
N ARG A 80 -23.00 10.19 21.72
CA ARG A 80 -22.15 9.18 22.40
C ARG A 80 -20.99 8.75 21.53
N ARG A 81 -21.17 8.73 20.21
CA ARG A 81 -20.10 8.40 19.25
C ARG A 81 -19.06 9.51 19.23
N HIS A 82 -19.50 10.77 19.21
CA HIS A 82 -18.60 11.92 19.33
C HIS A 82 -17.82 11.90 20.65
N GLN A 83 -18.51 11.70 21.77
CA GLN A 83 -17.85 11.61 23.07
C GLN A 83 -16.83 10.46 23.16
N LEU A 84 -17.16 9.29 22.59
CA LEU A 84 -16.25 8.16 22.55
C LEU A 84 -14.99 8.50 21.75
N LYS A 85 -15.15 9.13 20.58
CA LYS A 85 -14.03 9.57 19.76
C LYS A 85 -13.16 10.58 20.50
N ASP A 86 -13.75 11.60 21.12
CA ASP A 86 -12.99 12.61 21.88
C ASP A 86 -12.17 11.97 23.02
N MET A 87 -12.75 10.99 23.72
CA MET A 87 -12.04 10.23 24.76
C MET A 87 -10.94 9.34 24.19
N ASN A 88 -11.15 8.77 23.00
CA ASN A 88 -10.17 7.93 22.32
C ASN A 88 -8.97 8.77 21.86
N ASP A 89 -9.23 9.96 21.31
CA ASP A 89 -8.21 10.93 20.91
C ASP A 89 -7.39 11.41 22.12
N GLU A 90 -8.03 11.67 23.27
CA GLU A 90 -7.34 12.02 24.51
C GLU A 90 -6.46 10.86 25.03
N MET A 91 -6.98 9.63 24.99
CA MET A 91 -6.22 8.44 25.37
C MET A 91 -5.00 8.24 24.46
N HIS A 92 -5.18 8.40 23.14
CA HIS A 92 -4.10 8.32 22.17
C HIS A 92 -3.01 9.34 22.46
N ALA A 93 -3.39 10.60 22.67
CA ALA A 93 -2.45 11.68 22.97
C ALA A 93 -1.66 11.44 24.27
N LEU A 94 -2.29 10.86 25.29
CA LEU A 94 -1.62 10.49 26.54
C LEU A 94 -0.62 9.34 26.34
N LEU A 95 -0.99 8.33 25.56
CA LEU A 95 -0.12 7.20 25.24
C LEU A 95 1.07 7.64 24.40
N GLN A 96 0.85 8.45 23.35
CA GLN A 96 1.91 9.00 22.52
C GLN A 96 2.88 9.82 23.35
N ARG A 97 2.40 10.72 24.21
CA ARG A 97 3.28 11.51 25.07
C ARG A 97 4.13 10.66 26.03
N ALA A 98 3.57 9.57 26.55
CA ALA A 98 4.31 8.64 27.41
C ALA A 98 5.32 7.81 26.60
N PHE A 99 4.96 7.45 25.37
CA PHE A 99 5.79 6.74 24.42
C PHE A 99 6.98 7.58 23.97
N ASP A 100 6.77 8.83 23.55
CA ASP A 100 7.81 9.76 23.11
C ASP A 100 8.95 9.89 24.14
N GLY A 101 8.60 10.10 25.41
CA GLY A 101 9.61 10.19 26.47
C GLY A 101 10.36 8.87 26.72
N SER A 102 9.73 7.73 26.45
CA SER A 102 10.33 6.41 26.62
C SER A 102 11.20 6.01 25.44
N ILE A 103 10.79 6.37 24.22
CA ILE A 103 11.48 6.02 23.00
C ILE A 103 12.72 6.88 22.79
N ASP A 104 12.73 8.14 23.22
CA ASP A 104 13.95 8.97 23.27
C ASP A 104 15.04 8.32 24.15
N MET A 105 14.65 7.77 25.29
CA MET A 105 15.56 7.06 26.20
C MET A 105 16.04 5.74 25.61
N PHE A 106 15.16 5.03 24.91
CA PHE A 106 15.50 3.82 24.17
C PHE A 106 16.49 4.13 23.03
N GLU A 107 16.21 5.13 22.20
CA GLU A 107 17.07 5.59 21.11
C GLU A 107 18.47 5.89 21.65
N MET A 108 18.57 6.74 22.67
CA MET A 108 19.85 7.05 23.29
C MET A 108 20.57 5.82 23.82
N TYR A 109 19.85 4.86 24.40
CA TYR A 109 20.45 3.66 24.95
C TYR A 109 20.99 2.74 23.84
N VAL A 110 20.17 2.47 22.82
CA VAL A 110 20.52 1.62 21.68
C VAL A 110 21.70 2.21 20.92
N LEU A 111 21.63 3.50 20.59
CA LEU A 111 22.68 4.21 19.87
C LEU A 111 23.96 4.43 20.67
N ARG A 112 23.98 4.18 21.99
CA ARG A 112 25.19 4.29 22.81
C ARG A 112 25.79 2.96 23.24
N ASN A 113 24.97 1.91 23.34
CA ASN A 113 25.38 0.67 23.99
C ASN A 113 25.25 -0.56 23.09
N ILE A 114 24.31 -0.56 22.14
CA ILE A 114 23.99 -1.76 21.35
C ILE A 114 24.53 -1.63 19.93
N LEU A 115 24.20 -0.53 19.25
CA LEU A 115 24.55 -0.30 17.84
C LEU A 115 25.83 0.52 17.68
N ILE A 116 26.67 0.59 18.71
CA ILE A 116 28.02 1.16 18.63
C ILE A 116 29.01 0.03 18.51
N LEU A 117 29.91 0.13 17.54
CA LEU A 117 31.08 -0.73 17.46
C LEU A 117 32.11 -0.32 18.52
N PRO A 118 32.63 -1.27 19.32
CA PRO A 118 33.77 -1.01 20.20
C PRO A 118 34.98 -0.49 19.39
N GLU A 119 35.78 0.40 19.99
CA GLU A 119 36.92 1.02 19.30
C GLU A 119 37.92 -0.02 18.79
N GLU A 120 38.12 -1.12 19.51
CA GLU A 120 39.01 -2.21 19.08
C GLU A 120 38.54 -2.87 17.78
N VAL A 121 37.23 -2.95 17.57
CA VAL A 121 36.63 -3.49 16.34
C VAL A 121 36.67 -2.45 15.22
N LYS A 122 36.44 -1.17 15.54
CA LYS A 122 36.57 -0.07 14.58
C LYS A 122 37.99 0.02 14.03
N GLU A 123 38.99 -0.10 14.89
CA GLU A 123 40.40 -0.12 14.48
C GLU A 123 40.69 -1.29 13.55
N GLN A 124 40.09 -2.47 13.76
CA GLN A 124 40.26 -3.63 12.88
C GLN A 124 39.58 -3.45 11.51
N LEU A 125 38.41 -2.80 11.49
CA LEU A 125 37.67 -2.51 10.26
C LEU A 125 38.31 -1.38 9.45
N GLN A 126 38.87 -0.38 10.14
CA GLN A 126 39.56 0.75 9.52
C GLN A 126 41.04 0.45 9.23
N ALA A 127 41.64 -0.52 9.92
CA ALA A 127 42.98 -0.99 9.60
C ALA A 127 42.95 -1.36 8.12
N PRO A 128 43.78 -0.72 7.28
CA PRO A 128 43.62 -0.75 5.84
C PRO A 128 44.07 -2.10 5.28
N ASP A 129 43.37 -3.19 5.61
CA ASP A 129 43.65 -4.59 5.25
C ASP A 129 45.15 -4.87 5.05
N GLY A 130 46.02 -4.29 5.88
CA GLY A 130 47.44 -4.27 5.56
C GLY A 130 47.99 -5.68 5.55
N GLU A 131 47.40 -6.53 6.40
CA GLU A 131 47.80 -7.90 6.61
C GLU A 131 46.88 -8.88 5.90
N VAL A 132 45.57 -8.64 5.82
CA VAL A 132 44.62 -9.51 5.10
C VAL A 132 44.74 -9.32 3.58
N ARG A 133 44.90 -8.10 3.05
CA ARG A 133 45.24 -7.91 1.62
C ARG A 133 46.66 -8.32 1.32
N ARG A 134 47.64 -8.17 2.23
CA ARG A 134 48.99 -8.73 1.99
C ARG A 134 48.98 -10.24 2.01
N GLN A 135 48.32 -10.89 2.97
CA GLN A 135 48.21 -12.34 3.02
C GLN A 135 47.41 -12.85 1.82
N ASN A 136 46.29 -12.21 1.45
CA ASN A 136 45.56 -12.56 0.23
C ASN A 136 46.37 -12.26 -1.05
N ALA A 137 47.19 -11.22 -1.10
CA ALA A 137 48.07 -10.93 -2.25
C ALA A 137 49.27 -11.89 -2.31
N ILE A 138 49.81 -12.32 -1.18
CA ILE A 138 50.88 -13.32 -1.08
C ILE A 138 50.31 -14.70 -1.43
N LEU A 139 49.14 -15.06 -0.91
CA LEU A 139 48.42 -16.28 -1.27
C LEU A 139 48.06 -16.25 -2.75
N LYS A 140 47.57 -15.13 -3.28
CA LYS A 140 47.28 -14.96 -4.71
C LYS A 140 48.55 -15.05 -5.56
N GLY A 141 49.66 -14.43 -5.15
CA GLY A 141 50.94 -14.54 -5.84
C GLY A 141 51.55 -15.94 -5.79
N MET A 142 51.39 -16.67 -4.68
CA MET A 142 51.76 -18.09 -4.58
C MET A 142 50.84 -18.95 -5.45
N LEU A 143 49.53 -18.68 -5.47
CA LEU A 143 48.55 -19.40 -6.28
C LEU A 143 48.82 -19.18 -7.78
N ASP A 144 49.10 -17.95 -8.19
CA ASP A 144 49.47 -17.59 -9.57
C ASP A 144 50.81 -18.23 -9.98
N SER A 145 51.74 -18.44 -9.02
CA SER A 145 53.00 -19.16 -9.28
C SER A 145 52.84 -20.69 -9.35
N MET A 146 51.84 -21.26 -8.67
CA MET A 146 51.57 -22.71 -8.65
C MET A 146 50.61 -23.14 -9.74
N VAL A 147 49.71 -22.26 -10.17
CA VAL A 147 48.74 -22.49 -11.26
C VAL A 147 49.26 -21.80 -12.52
N GLY A 148 50.34 -22.32 -13.10
CA GLY A 148 50.90 -21.80 -14.35
C GLY A 148 49.87 -21.73 -15.48
N GLU A 149 49.91 -20.67 -16.30
CA GLU A 149 49.20 -20.30 -17.54
C GLU A 149 47.70 -20.66 -17.76
N GLY A 150 47.10 -21.56 -16.98
CA GLY A 150 45.69 -21.99 -17.06
C GLY A 150 44.75 -21.33 -16.05
N ALA A 151 45.26 -20.69 -14.99
CA ALA A 151 44.48 -19.88 -14.04
C ALA A 151 43.69 -18.72 -14.68
N PRO A 152 44.25 -17.91 -15.62
CA PRO A 152 43.53 -16.77 -16.18
C PRO A 152 42.31 -17.20 -17.01
N VAL A 153 42.31 -18.41 -17.56
CA VAL A 153 41.18 -18.94 -18.36
C VAL A 153 39.98 -19.29 -17.47
N LEU A 154 40.22 -19.85 -16.27
CA LEU A 154 39.15 -20.15 -15.31
C LEU A 154 38.61 -18.89 -14.62
N ALA A 155 39.48 -17.93 -14.30
CA ALA A 155 39.09 -16.64 -13.75
C ALA A 155 38.26 -15.82 -14.76
N ALA A 156 38.69 -15.76 -16.04
CA ALA A 156 37.93 -15.10 -17.09
C ALA A 156 36.57 -15.76 -17.35
N GLY A 157 36.49 -17.10 -17.23
CA GLY A 157 35.22 -17.84 -17.33
C GLY A 157 34.25 -17.52 -16.18
N ALA A 158 34.77 -17.41 -14.94
CA ALA A 158 33.98 -17.05 -13.77
C ALA A 158 33.51 -15.58 -13.83
N GLU A 159 34.38 -14.65 -14.23
CA GLU A 159 34.04 -13.24 -14.42
C GLU A 159 33.02 -13.05 -15.55
N ALA A 160 33.19 -13.73 -16.69
CA ALA A 160 32.22 -13.69 -17.78
C ALA A 160 30.84 -14.24 -17.36
N LYS A 161 30.83 -15.31 -16.56
CA LYS A 161 29.57 -15.87 -16.02
C LYS A 161 28.91 -14.90 -15.03
N ALA A 162 29.67 -14.29 -14.12
CA ALA A 162 29.15 -13.29 -13.19
C ALA A 162 28.62 -12.05 -13.92
N GLN A 163 29.33 -11.56 -14.94
CA GLN A 163 28.88 -10.44 -15.77
C GLN A 163 27.60 -10.77 -16.56
N ALA A 164 27.49 -11.99 -17.09
CA ALA A 164 26.27 -12.46 -17.77
C ALA A 164 25.09 -12.59 -16.80
N GLU A 165 25.33 -13.01 -15.57
CA GLU A 165 24.30 -13.07 -14.53
C GLU A 165 23.85 -11.67 -14.08
N VAL A 166 24.79 -10.75 -13.88
CA VAL A 166 24.48 -9.35 -13.55
C VAL A 166 23.71 -8.67 -14.69
N SER A 167 24.05 -8.90 -15.95
CA SER A 167 23.29 -8.34 -17.08
C SER A 167 21.89 -8.94 -17.16
N ALA A 168 21.73 -10.25 -16.96
CA ALA A 168 20.44 -10.91 -16.91
C ALA A 168 19.56 -10.39 -15.75
N LEU A 169 20.13 -10.17 -14.57
CA LEU A 169 19.43 -9.60 -13.41
C LEU A 169 19.02 -8.14 -13.68
N ARG A 170 19.88 -7.33 -14.32
CA ARG A 170 19.53 -5.96 -14.72
C ARG A 170 18.39 -5.91 -15.73
N ASP A 171 18.37 -6.84 -16.69
CA ASP A 171 17.27 -6.94 -17.65
C ASP A 171 15.98 -7.41 -16.98
N LYS A 172 16.07 -8.34 -16.02
CA LYS A 172 14.93 -8.74 -15.19
C LYS A 172 14.38 -7.55 -14.39
N LEU A 173 15.25 -6.78 -13.74
CA LEU A 173 14.87 -5.58 -12.99
C LEU A 173 14.17 -4.53 -13.87
N ARG A 174 14.69 -4.29 -15.07
CA ARG A 174 14.06 -3.38 -16.05
C ARG A 174 12.67 -3.85 -16.47
N ARG A 175 12.46 -5.16 -16.64
CA ARG A 175 11.15 -5.73 -16.96
C ARG A 175 10.19 -5.56 -15.79
N THR A 176 10.63 -5.87 -14.57
CA THR A 176 9.80 -5.71 -13.36
C THR A 176 9.44 -4.24 -13.12
N ASP A 177 10.37 -3.31 -13.32
CA ASP A 177 10.09 -1.87 -13.19
C ASP A 177 9.07 -1.39 -14.23
N SER A 178 9.18 -1.89 -15.47
CA SER A 178 8.21 -1.60 -16.52
C SER A 178 6.84 -2.15 -16.18
N GLN A 179 6.77 -3.35 -15.58
CA GLN A 179 5.54 -3.96 -15.10
C GLN A 179 4.92 -3.16 -13.95
N ILE A 180 5.72 -2.75 -12.96
CA ILE A 180 5.27 -1.88 -11.85
C ILE A 180 4.70 -0.57 -12.38
N LYS A 181 5.39 0.09 -13.33
CA LYS A 181 4.89 1.33 -13.94
C LYS A 181 3.57 1.14 -14.68
N ARG A 182 3.36 0.00 -15.33
CA ARG A 182 2.07 -0.32 -15.97
C ARG A 182 0.96 -0.54 -14.93
N LEU A 183 1.22 -1.38 -13.94
CA LEU A 183 0.27 -1.66 -12.85
C LEU A 183 -0.14 -0.39 -12.10
N ARG A 184 0.78 0.55 -11.86
CA ARG A 184 0.45 1.85 -11.26
C ARG A 184 -0.51 2.67 -12.13
N ARG A 185 -0.29 2.73 -13.45
CA ARG A 185 -1.22 3.42 -14.37
C ARG A 185 -2.59 2.74 -14.39
N ASP A 186 -2.64 1.42 -14.35
CA ASP A 186 -3.89 0.67 -14.33
C ASP A 186 -4.63 0.88 -12.99
N GLN A 187 -3.91 0.94 -11.87
CA GLN A 187 -4.45 1.30 -10.56
C GLN A 187 -5.02 2.73 -10.56
N GLU A 188 -4.32 3.71 -11.14
CA GLU A 188 -4.80 5.08 -11.28
C GLU A 188 -6.08 5.14 -12.12
N ARG A 189 -6.12 4.44 -13.26
CA ARG A 189 -7.31 4.33 -14.12
C ARG A 189 -8.50 3.73 -13.38
N LEU A 190 -8.28 2.63 -12.65
CA LEU A 190 -9.33 2.00 -11.83
C LEU A 190 -9.80 2.92 -10.71
N THR A 191 -8.91 3.72 -10.12
CA THR A 191 -9.27 4.68 -9.07
C THR A 191 -10.15 5.80 -9.63
N VAL A 192 -9.84 6.31 -10.82
CA VAL A 192 -10.68 7.31 -11.51
C VAL A 192 -12.04 6.71 -11.88
N ALA A 193 -12.06 5.54 -12.52
CA ALA A 193 -13.30 4.85 -12.88
C ALA A 193 -14.18 4.55 -11.67
N ARG A 194 -13.58 4.17 -10.53
CA ARG A 194 -14.31 3.96 -9.27
C ARG A 194 -14.96 5.24 -8.77
N ARG A 195 -14.26 6.38 -8.79
CA ARG A 195 -14.84 7.68 -8.39
C ARG A 195 -16.00 8.08 -9.29
N GLU A 196 -15.88 7.86 -10.61
CA GLU A 196 -16.97 8.10 -11.56
C GLU A 196 -18.18 7.22 -11.29
N LEU A 197 -17.95 5.94 -10.97
CA LEU A 197 -18.99 5.00 -10.57
C LEU A 197 -19.71 5.47 -9.30
N ASP A 198 -18.95 5.82 -8.25
CA ASP A 198 -19.50 6.31 -6.98
C ASP A 198 -20.35 7.58 -7.19
N GLN A 199 -19.90 8.50 -8.06
CA GLN A 199 -20.66 9.70 -8.41
C GLN A 199 -21.95 9.37 -9.16
N LEU A 200 -21.91 8.46 -10.13
CA LEU A 200 -23.10 8.03 -10.87
C LEU A 200 -24.12 7.31 -9.97
N VAL A 201 -23.65 6.51 -9.02
CA VAL A 201 -24.51 5.87 -8.00
C VAL A 201 -25.19 6.94 -7.16
N LEU A 202 -24.45 7.92 -6.65
CA LEU A 202 -25.02 9.04 -5.88
C LEU A 202 -26.06 9.82 -6.70
N ASP A 203 -25.73 10.18 -7.94
CA ASP A 203 -26.62 10.89 -8.85
C ASP A 203 -27.90 10.08 -9.16
N SER A 204 -27.80 8.75 -9.24
CA SER A 204 -28.94 7.86 -9.44
C SER A 204 -29.84 7.79 -8.19
N GLN A 205 -29.26 7.71 -6.99
CA GLN A 205 -30.00 7.72 -5.73
C GLN A 205 -30.78 9.03 -5.56
N VAL A 206 -30.16 10.18 -5.86
CA VAL A 206 -30.83 11.49 -5.83
C VAL A 206 -31.99 11.54 -6.84
N ALA A 207 -31.80 10.98 -8.04
CA ALA A 207 -32.86 10.91 -9.05
C ALA A 207 -34.04 10.05 -8.57
N VAL A 208 -33.79 8.89 -7.99
CA VAL A 208 -34.82 8.00 -7.42
C VAL A 208 -35.56 8.67 -6.26
N GLN A 209 -34.83 9.30 -5.33
CA GLN A 209 -35.46 10.06 -4.23
C GLN A 209 -36.31 11.23 -4.75
N SER A 210 -35.87 11.91 -5.81
CA SER A 210 -36.65 12.99 -6.43
C SER A 210 -37.91 12.49 -7.15
N LEU A 211 -37.90 11.25 -7.64
CA LEU A 211 -39.06 10.56 -8.22
C LEU A 211 -40.05 10.16 -7.13
N ALA A 212 -39.57 9.55 -6.04
CA ALA A 212 -40.40 9.18 -4.89
C ALA A 212 -41.13 10.39 -4.27
N ASN A 213 -40.47 11.56 -4.24
CA ASN A 213 -41.01 12.79 -3.67
C ASN A 213 -41.84 13.64 -4.66
N GLY A 214 -41.79 13.34 -5.97
CA GLY A 214 -42.37 14.17 -7.03
C GLY A 214 -43.77 13.73 -7.47
N LYS A 215 -44.79 14.55 -7.25
CA LYS A 215 -46.14 14.34 -7.80
C LYS A 215 -46.18 14.60 -9.32
N GLY A 216 -46.09 13.54 -10.11
CA GLY A 216 -46.83 13.36 -11.37
C GLY A 216 -46.35 14.03 -12.67
N GLU A 217 -45.68 15.19 -12.65
CA GLU A 217 -45.26 15.86 -13.90
C GLU A 217 -43.75 15.69 -14.18
N GLY A 218 -43.41 15.06 -15.32
CA GLY A 218 -42.02 14.87 -15.77
C GLY A 218 -41.41 13.48 -15.51
N LEU A 219 -42.23 12.48 -15.14
CA LEU A 219 -41.78 11.09 -14.92
C LEU A 219 -41.04 10.50 -16.13
N GLY A 220 -41.48 10.79 -17.36
CA GLY A 220 -40.87 10.25 -18.58
C GLY A 220 -39.44 10.74 -18.83
N THR A 221 -39.16 12.04 -18.61
CA THR A 221 -37.81 12.60 -18.80
C THR A 221 -36.85 12.16 -17.69
N ARG A 222 -37.36 11.96 -16.48
CA ARG A 222 -36.58 11.44 -15.35
C ARG A 222 -36.26 9.94 -15.52
N ALA A 223 -37.22 9.13 -15.96
CA ALA A 223 -37.00 7.72 -16.27
C ALA A 223 -36.01 7.53 -17.43
N ALA A 224 -36.09 8.37 -18.48
CA ALA A 224 -35.12 8.36 -19.57
C ALA A 224 -33.70 8.71 -19.11
N THR A 225 -33.55 9.73 -18.25
CA THR A 225 -32.25 10.10 -17.65
C THR A 225 -31.70 8.97 -16.77
N ALA A 226 -32.54 8.30 -15.97
CA ALA A 226 -32.13 7.17 -15.16
C ALA A 226 -31.67 5.96 -16.00
N ALA A 227 -32.41 5.63 -17.07
CA ALA A 227 -32.04 4.56 -17.99
C ALA A 227 -30.72 4.85 -18.74
N GLN A 228 -30.50 6.10 -19.17
CA GLN A 228 -29.25 6.52 -19.79
C GLN A 228 -28.06 6.38 -18.83
N ARG A 229 -28.23 6.78 -17.56
CA ARG A 229 -27.19 6.65 -16.53
C ARG A 229 -26.90 5.19 -16.18
N HIS A 230 -27.93 4.35 -16.11
CA HIS A 230 -27.74 2.91 -15.91
C HIS A 230 -26.94 2.28 -17.06
N ALA A 231 -27.21 2.67 -18.31
CA ALA A 231 -26.40 2.22 -19.45
C ALA A 231 -24.93 2.67 -19.36
N GLN A 232 -24.66 3.87 -18.84
CA GLN A 232 -23.29 4.35 -18.59
C GLN A 232 -22.58 3.54 -17.49
N LEU A 233 -23.29 3.21 -16.41
CA LEU A 233 -22.76 2.35 -15.33
C LEU A 233 -22.36 0.97 -15.87
N VAL A 234 -23.20 0.36 -16.71
CA VAL A 234 -22.90 -0.94 -17.32
C VAL A 234 -21.66 -0.86 -18.21
N ALA A 235 -21.52 0.20 -19.02
CA ALA A 235 -20.35 0.39 -19.87
C ALA A 235 -19.04 0.54 -19.08
N LEU A 236 -19.03 1.38 -18.04
CA LEU A 236 -17.87 1.57 -17.16
C LEU A 236 -17.51 0.29 -16.39
N THR A 237 -18.52 -0.50 -16.01
CA THR A 237 -18.29 -1.78 -15.35
C THR A 237 -17.60 -2.78 -16.28
N GLU A 238 -18.03 -2.86 -17.54
CA GLU A 238 -17.39 -3.73 -18.53
C GLU A 238 -15.97 -3.25 -18.89
N GLU A 239 -15.73 -1.94 -18.92
CA GLU A 239 -14.37 -1.38 -19.06
C GLU A 239 -13.48 -1.77 -17.87
N ALA A 240 -13.96 -1.62 -16.65
CA ALA A 240 -13.24 -2.03 -15.44
C ALA A 240 -12.93 -3.54 -15.44
N LYS A 241 -13.89 -4.38 -15.83
CA LYS A 241 -13.67 -5.83 -15.99
C LYS A 241 -12.62 -6.13 -17.06
N SER A 242 -12.63 -5.42 -18.19
CA SER A 242 -11.63 -5.58 -19.24
C SER A 242 -10.23 -5.24 -18.73
N VAL A 243 -10.08 -4.17 -17.95
CA VAL A 243 -8.78 -3.80 -17.33
C VAL A 243 -8.31 -4.89 -16.37
N VAL A 244 -9.19 -5.37 -15.48
CA VAL A 244 -8.87 -6.45 -14.53
C VAL A 244 -8.48 -7.75 -15.26
N ASN A 245 -9.22 -8.14 -16.29
CA ASN A 245 -8.93 -9.33 -17.08
C ASN A 245 -7.60 -9.20 -17.84
N SER A 246 -7.28 -8.02 -18.36
CA SER A 246 -5.98 -7.77 -18.99
C SER A 246 -4.82 -7.86 -17.99
N ALA A 247 -5.04 -7.45 -16.73
CA ALA A 247 -4.04 -7.55 -15.67
C ALA A 247 -3.88 -8.99 -15.13
N GLN A 248 -4.96 -9.78 -15.10
CA GLN A 248 -4.95 -11.18 -14.65
C GLN A 248 -4.40 -12.15 -15.70
N GLY A 249 -4.69 -11.93 -16.98
CA GLY A 249 -4.22 -12.78 -18.08
C GLY A 249 -2.70 -12.86 -18.20
N GLU A 250 -1.98 -11.80 -17.83
CA GLU A 250 -0.50 -11.77 -17.87
C GLU A 250 0.17 -12.35 -16.60
N GLN A 251 -0.55 -12.52 -15.48
CA GLN A 251 0.02 -13.09 -14.26
C GLN A 251 0.24 -14.62 -14.33
N VAL A 252 -0.38 -15.32 -15.29
CA VAL A 252 -0.31 -16.79 -15.38
C VAL A 252 0.96 -17.30 -16.07
N GLU A 253 1.63 -16.51 -16.93
CA GLU A 253 2.78 -17.02 -17.69
C GLU A 253 4.17 -16.68 -17.12
N ALA A 254 4.29 -15.71 -16.20
CA ALA A 254 5.61 -15.12 -15.95
C ALA A 254 6.27 -15.36 -14.58
N VAL A 255 5.56 -15.63 -13.46
CA VAL A 255 6.24 -15.50 -12.13
C VAL A 255 5.90 -16.52 -11.03
N LEU A 256 4.82 -17.30 -11.04
CA LEU A 256 4.46 -18.06 -9.82
C LEU A 256 4.45 -19.57 -10.00
N GLY A 257 5.49 -20.20 -9.43
CA GLY A 257 5.32 -21.53 -8.86
C GLY A 257 4.31 -21.47 -7.71
N ASP A 258 3.27 -22.31 -7.83
CA ASP A 258 2.43 -22.88 -6.77
C ASP A 258 2.05 -22.02 -5.56
N ALA A 259 1.41 -20.87 -5.79
CA ALA A 259 0.53 -20.29 -4.76
C ALA A 259 -0.69 -19.60 -5.42
N PRO A 260 -1.92 -20.11 -5.23
CA PRO A 260 -3.12 -19.45 -5.75
C PRO A 260 -3.46 -18.20 -4.92
N LEU A 261 -3.48 -17.03 -5.57
CA LEU A 261 -3.98 -15.78 -4.99
C LEU A 261 -5.52 -15.75 -5.02
N THR A 262 -6.14 -15.99 -3.87
CA THR A 262 -7.59 -15.87 -3.63
C THR A 262 -8.03 -14.42 -3.45
N VAL A 263 -7.90 -13.58 -4.48
CA VAL A 263 -8.39 -12.18 -4.46
C VAL A 263 -9.67 -12.01 -5.29
N GLY A 264 -9.92 -12.90 -6.27
CA GLY A 264 -11.05 -12.80 -7.21
C GLY A 264 -12.44 -12.93 -6.58
N ALA A 265 -12.61 -13.72 -5.52
CA ALA A 265 -13.93 -14.01 -4.95
C ALA A 265 -14.63 -12.77 -4.36
N THR A 266 -13.87 -11.81 -3.81
CA THR A 266 -14.48 -10.73 -3.00
C THR A 266 -15.12 -9.59 -3.79
N VAL A 267 -14.69 -9.35 -5.03
CA VAL A 267 -15.24 -8.26 -5.86
C VAL A 267 -16.47 -8.74 -6.60
N GLU A 268 -16.45 -9.97 -7.11
CA GLU A 268 -17.57 -10.59 -7.81
C GLU A 268 -18.74 -10.83 -6.85
N GLU A 269 -18.49 -11.33 -5.63
CA GLU A 269 -19.50 -11.50 -4.59
C GLU A 269 -20.13 -10.17 -4.15
N ARG A 270 -19.33 -9.09 -4.03
CA ARG A 270 -19.84 -7.76 -3.68
C ARG A 270 -20.66 -7.12 -4.81
N TYR A 271 -20.29 -7.39 -6.06
CA TYR A 271 -21.04 -6.95 -7.22
C TYR A 271 -22.39 -7.67 -7.33
N ASP A 272 -22.39 -8.99 -7.14
CA ASP A 272 -23.63 -9.79 -7.18
C ASP A 272 -24.58 -9.42 -6.04
N ALA A 273 -24.04 -9.10 -4.85
CA ALA A 273 -24.84 -8.58 -3.74
C ALA A 273 -25.45 -7.20 -4.07
N ALA A 274 -24.66 -6.25 -4.58
CA ALA A 274 -25.15 -4.92 -4.94
C ALA A 274 -26.18 -4.97 -6.09
N ARG A 275 -26.01 -5.87 -7.05
CA ARG A 275 -26.96 -6.09 -8.14
C ARG A 275 -28.27 -6.68 -7.63
N ALA A 276 -28.21 -7.65 -6.72
CA ALA A 276 -29.40 -8.23 -6.11
C ALA A 276 -30.20 -7.19 -5.31
N ASP A 277 -29.54 -6.29 -4.59
CA ASP A 277 -30.19 -5.20 -3.84
C ASP A 277 -30.89 -4.19 -4.77
N VAL A 278 -30.30 -3.87 -5.92
CA VAL A 278 -30.91 -2.97 -6.92
C VAL A 278 -32.12 -3.63 -7.60
N ASP A 279 -32.00 -4.91 -8.00
CA ASP A 279 -33.09 -5.63 -8.67
C ASP A 279 -34.28 -5.87 -7.71
N THR A 280 -34.03 -6.12 -6.43
CA THR A 280 -35.08 -6.25 -5.41
C THR A 280 -35.76 -4.91 -5.10
N GLY A 281 -34.99 -3.82 -4.96
CA GLY A 281 -35.56 -2.48 -4.78
C GLY A 281 -36.44 -2.03 -5.95
N LEU A 282 -35.98 -2.23 -7.19
CA LEU A 282 -36.75 -1.88 -8.39
C LEU A 282 -38.04 -2.70 -8.53
N THR A 283 -38.02 -3.98 -8.19
CA THR A 283 -39.21 -4.84 -8.27
C THR A 283 -40.24 -4.52 -7.19
N GLU A 284 -39.81 -4.15 -5.98
CA GLU A 284 -40.72 -3.69 -4.91
C GLU A 284 -41.37 -2.34 -5.25
N GLU A 285 -40.61 -1.37 -5.76
CA GLU A 285 -41.14 -0.06 -6.15
C GLU A 285 -42.11 -0.16 -7.34
N LEU A 286 -41.79 -0.99 -8.34
CA LEU A 286 -42.70 -1.25 -9.47
C LEU A 286 -43.97 -2.00 -9.04
N GLY A 287 -43.87 -2.92 -8.06
CA GLY A 287 -45.01 -3.61 -7.47
C GLY A 287 -45.92 -2.67 -6.68
N GLN A 288 -45.36 -1.70 -5.95
CA GLN A 288 -46.13 -0.68 -5.24
C GLN A 288 -46.85 0.26 -6.21
N LEU A 289 -46.21 0.65 -7.32
CA LEU A 289 -46.85 1.45 -8.38
C LEU A 289 -47.97 0.69 -9.10
N SER A 290 -47.82 -0.62 -9.31
CA SER A 290 -48.87 -1.48 -9.90
C SER A 290 -50.13 -1.60 -9.04
N ASN A 291 -50.04 -1.39 -7.73
CA ASN A 291 -51.19 -1.47 -6.82
C ASN A 291 -51.91 -0.12 -6.65
N LEU A 292 -51.35 0.96 -7.21
CA LEU A 292 -51.90 2.32 -7.16
C LEU A 292 -52.72 2.71 -8.40
N PHE A 293 -52.72 1.87 -9.44
CA PHE A 293 -53.51 2.02 -10.68
C PHE A 293 -54.47 0.82 -10.85
#